data_AF-K3WAD5-F1
#
_entry.id   AF-K3WAD5-F1
#
_cell.length_a   1.000
_cell.length_b   1.000
_cell.length_c   1.000
_cell.angle_alpha   90.00
_cell.angle_beta   90.00
_cell.angle_gamma   90.00
#
_symmetry.space_group_name_H-M   'P 1'
#
loop_
_entity.id
_entity.type
_entity.pdbx_description
1 polymer ?
#
loop_
_entity_poly.entity_id
_entity_poly.type
_entity_poly.pdbx_seq_one_letter_code
_entity_poly.pdbx_strand_id
1 'polypeptide(L)'
;APSESVYEELIDKAHAFASQTLLDFFVKDNDLANRLSSLKHYFLMDQGDFFVDFMDVAEEELKLRADKLSLSRLESLLHLSLQTSTCSSDPYKDDLLCFLSPNNLISQMEAIHERAQKGPRDSLTTFSSTSMKHPGYKVIDAFTLDYKVKWPLALVISCGALTKYQMVFRHLFFCKHVERRLCDAWLNHQTTKELSLRSDLGPSFCLRQRMLHFQQNFVYYMMFEVISPRWHDFQKQLTTVETVDDILDCHGEFLDICMK
;
A
#
# COMPACT_ATOMS: atom_id res chain seq x y z
N ALA A 1 -13.68 -28.33 -42.26
CA ALA A 1 -13.59 -29.81 -42.36
C ALA A 1 -14.02 -30.42 -41.01
N PRO A 2 -14.63 -31.61 -40.95
CA PRO A 2 -15.08 -32.20 -39.67
C PRO A 2 -13.92 -32.57 -38.72
N SER A 3 -12.68 -32.62 -39.23
CA SER A 3 -11.47 -32.85 -38.44
C SER A 3 -11.01 -31.61 -37.65
N GLU A 4 -11.25 -30.39 -38.13
CA GLU A 4 -10.79 -29.15 -37.44
C GLU A 4 -11.50 -28.95 -36.10
N SER A 5 -12.83 -29.15 -36.07
CA SER A 5 -13.63 -29.02 -34.85
C SER A 5 -13.23 -30.02 -33.74
N VAL A 6 -12.75 -31.21 -34.11
CA VAL A 6 -12.28 -32.22 -33.14
C VAL A 6 -10.95 -31.79 -32.50
N TYR A 7 -10.05 -31.15 -33.27
CA TYR A 7 -8.80 -30.64 -32.71
C TYR A 7 -9.02 -29.43 -31.80
N GLU A 8 -9.96 -28.54 -32.14
CA GLU A 8 -10.37 -27.42 -31.28
C GLU A 8 -10.88 -27.93 -29.91
N GLU A 9 -11.81 -28.87 -29.90
CA GLU A 9 -12.33 -29.43 -28.65
C GLU A 9 -11.25 -30.10 -27.78
N LEU A 10 -10.25 -30.74 -28.41
CA LEU A 10 -9.15 -31.35 -27.68
C LEU A 10 -8.21 -30.31 -27.06
N ILE A 11 -7.95 -29.21 -27.78
CA ILE A 11 -7.15 -28.09 -27.29
C ILE A 11 -7.87 -27.43 -26.11
N ASP A 12 -9.17 -27.16 -26.22
CA ASP A 12 -9.96 -26.53 -25.15
C ASP A 12 -10.00 -27.39 -23.88
N LYS A 13 -10.15 -28.72 -24.04
CA LYS A 13 -10.10 -29.66 -22.90
C LYS A 13 -8.72 -29.68 -22.23
N ALA A 14 -7.65 -29.67 -23.02
CA ALA A 14 -6.28 -29.63 -22.47
C ALA A 14 -5.99 -28.31 -21.76
N HIS A 15 -6.44 -27.19 -22.33
CA HIS A 15 -6.34 -25.86 -21.73
C HIS A 15 -7.11 -25.79 -20.41
N ALA A 16 -8.39 -26.18 -20.38
CA ALA A 16 -9.20 -26.17 -19.16
C ALA A 16 -8.58 -27.01 -18.04
N PHE A 17 -8.08 -28.20 -18.36
CA PHE A 17 -7.38 -29.06 -17.38
C PHE A 17 -6.11 -28.39 -16.83
N ALA A 18 -5.31 -27.78 -17.70
CA ALA A 18 -4.09 -27.07 -17.30
C ALA A 18 -4.40 -25.84 -16.42
N SER A 19 -5.39 -25.02 -16.80
CA SER A 19 -5.81 -23.84 -16.07
C SER A 19 -6.35 -24.18 -14.69
N GLN A 20 -7.18 -25.22 -14.57
CA GLN A 20 -7.70 -25.67 -13.28
C GLN A 20 -6.59 -26.20 -12.37
N THR A 21 -5.66 -26.99 -12.92
CA THR A 21 -4.51 -27.50 -12.15
C THR A 21 -3.62 -26.36 -11.66
N LEU A 22 -3.38 -25.36 -12.51
CA LEU A 22 -2.58 -24.19 -12.15
C LEU A 22 -3.28 -23.31 -11.11
N LEU A 23 -4.59 -23.11 -11.24
CA LEU A 23 -5.40 -22.38 -10.27
C LEU A 23 -5.34 -23.04 -8.89
N ASP A 24 -5.55 -24.36 -8.84
CA ASP A 24 -5.47 -25.14 -7.61
C ASP A 24 -4.09 -25.02 -6.96
N PHE A 25 -3.01 -25.05 -7.76
CA PHE A 25 -1.65 -24.85 -7.28
C PHE A 25 -1.43 -23.46 -6.64
N PHE A 26 -1.99 -22.39 -7.20
CA PHE A 26 -1.87 -21.06 -6.60
C PHE A 26 -2.74 -20.87 -5.36
N VAL A 27 -4.01 -21.31 -5.42
CA VAL A 27 -4.99 -21.06 -4.35
C VAL A 27 -4.75 -21.99 -3.16
N LYS A 28 -4.52 -23.29 -3.39
CA LYS A 28 -4.38 -24.30 -2.33
C LYS A 28 -2.93 -24.47 -1.90
N ASP A 29 -2.02 -24.71 -2.84
CA ASP A 29 -0.64 -25.09 -2.48
C ASP A 29 0.22 -23.89 -2.07
N ASN A 30 -0.05 -22.70 -2.64
CA ASN A 30 0.69 -21.47 -2.35
C ASN A 30 -0.10 -20.45 -1.52
N ASP A 31 -1.32 -20.79 -1.10
CA ASP A 31 -2.13 -19.99 -0.17
C ASP A 31 -2.29 -18.50 -0.59
N LEU A 32 -2.56 -18.29 -1.87
CA LEU A 32 -2.65 -16.96 -2.48
C LEU A 32 -3.65 -16.04 -1.75
N ALA A 33 -4.77 -16.58 -1.28
CA ALA A 33 -5.81 -15.79 -0.63
C ALA A 33 -5.33 -15.13 0.69
N ASN A 34 -4.59 -15.87 1.52
CA ASN A 34 -4.02 -15.32 2.74
C ASN A 34 -2.90 -14.33 2.43
N ARG A 35 -2.10 -14.59 1.39
CA ARG A 35 -1.07 -13.65 0.92
C ARG A 35 -1.65 -12.31 0.48
N LEU A 36 -2.74 -12.33 -0.29
CA LEU A 36 -3.48 -11.14 -0.68
C LEU A 36 -4.08 -10.44 0.55
N SER A 37 -4.56 -11.20 1.53
CA SER A 37 -5.07 -10.65 2.80
C SER A 37 -3.96 -9.94 3.59
N SER A 38 -2.74 -10.49 3.67
CA SER A 38 -1.58 -9.81 4.26
C SER A 38 -1.27 -8.50 3.53
N LEU A 39 -1.32 -8.47 2.20
CA LEU A 39 -1.15 -7.22 1.43
C LEU A 39 -2.21 -6.18 1.78
N LYS A 40 -3.47 -6.61 1.96
CA LYS A 40 -4.55 -5.72 2.43
C LYS A 40 -4.26 -5.17 3.83
N HIS A 41 -3.85 -6.03 4.76
CA HIS A 41 -3.55 -5.62 6.13
C HIS A 41 -2.43 -4.58 6.21
N TYR A 42 -1.36 -4.76 5.42
CA TYR A 42 -0.20 -3.87 5.46
C TYR A 42 -0.34 -2.66 4.53
N PHE A 43 -0.61 -2.84 3.24
CA PHE A 43 -0.58 -1.73 2.28
C PHE A 43 -1.86 -0.88 2.29
N LEU A 44 -3.00 -1.50 2.59
CA LEU A 44 -4.29 -0.80 2.64
C LEU A 44 -4.67 -0.38 4.07
N MET A 45 -3.80 -0.62 5.05
CA MET A 45 -3.95 -0.21 6.45
C MET A 45 -5.24 -0.71 7.12
N ASP A 46 -5.71 -1.90 6.75
CA ASP A 46 -6.92 -2.54 7.33
C ASP A 46 -6.73 -2.84 8.83
N GLN A 47 -5.54 -3.32 9.21
CA GLN A 47 -5.14 -3.52 10.61
C GLN A 47 -4.30 -2.32 11.06
N GLY A 48 -4.99 -1.25 11.47
CA GLY A 48 -4.36 0.03 11.78
C GLY A 48 -3.62 0.09 13.13
N ASP A 49 -3.73 -0.93 13.99
CA ASP A 49 -3.16 -0.94 15.34
C ASP A 49 -1.63 -0.87 15.34
N PHE A 50 -0.97 -1.67 14.50
CA PHE A 50 0.48 -1.67 14.38
C PHE A 50 1.01 -0.35 13.80
N PHE A 51 0.23 0.32 12.94
CA PHE A 51 0.64 1.60 12.37
C PHE A 51 0.63 2.73 13.40
N VAL A 52 -0.34 2.71 14.33
CA VAL A 52 -0.38 3.67 15.44
C VAL A 52 0.87 3.49 16.30
N ASP A 53 1.14 2.25 16.74
CA ASP A 53 2.33 1.94 17.55
C ASP A 53 3.64 2.26 16.81
N PHE A 54 3.74 1.90 15.52
CA PHE A 54 4.91 2.23 14.71
C PHE A 54 5.13 3.74 14.61
N MET A 55 4.08 4.52 14.37
CA MET A 55 4.18 5.98 14.34
C MET A 55 4.55 6.58 15.69
N ASP A 56 4.16 5.96 16.81
CA ASP A 56 4.57 6.36 18.16
C ASP A 56 6.07 6.12 18.36
N VAL A 57 6.52 4.88 18.14
CA VAL A 57 7.90 4.48 18.46
C VAL A 57 8.91 5.07 17.46
N ALA A 58 8.51 5.25 16.20
CA ALA A 58 9.36 5.81 15.15
C ALA A 58 9.24 7.33 14.97
N GLU A 59 8.50 8.05 15.83
CA GLU A 59 8.21 9.49 15.62
C GLU A 59 9.47 10.33 15.37
N GLU A 60 10.53 10.10 16.16
CA GLU A 60 11.79 10.84 16.03
C GLU A 60 12.53 10.51 14.73
N GLU A 61 12.50 9.24 14.30
CA GLU A 61 13.13 8.81 13.04
C GLU A 61 12.37 9.34 11.81
N LEU A 62 11.03 9.38 11.87
CA LEU A 62 10.17 9.88 10.79
C LEU A 62 10.34 11.39 10.55
N LYS A 63 10.75 12.16 11.57
CA LYS A 63 11.07 13.59 11.48
C LYS A 63 12.42 13.86 10.83
N LEU A 64 13.33 12.89 10.80
CA LEU A 64 14.67 13.06 10.24
C LEU A 64 14.61 13.28 8.73
N ARG A 65 15.74 13.73 8.19
CA ARG A 65 15.99 13.72 6.75
C ARG A 65 16.43 12.32 6.33
N ALA A 66 16.01 11.90 5.14
CA ALA A 66 16.36 10.57 4.60
C ALA A 66 17.87 10.28 4.64
N ASP A 67 18.72 11.29 4.39
CA ASP A 67 20.19 11.13 4.39
C ASP A 67 20.80 10.80 5.76
N LYS A 68 20.08 11.07 6.85
CA LYS A 68 20.57 10.88 8.22
C LYS A 68 20.01 9.62 8.89
N LEU A 69 19.09 8.92 8.23
CA LEU A 69 18.37 7.79 8.80
C LEU A 69 19.22 6.51 8.78
N SER A 70 19.11 5.71 9.84
CA SER A 70 19.56 4.31 9.82
C SER A 70 18.38 3.41 9.44
N LEU A 71 18.36 2.88 8.22
CA LEU A 71 17.31 1.97 7.74
C LEU A 71 17.09 0.77 8.68
N SER A 72 18.17 0.16 9.14
CA SER A 72 18.14 -0.97 10.09
C SER A 72 17.39 -0.66 11.39
N ARG A 73 17.44 0.59 11.85
CA ARG A 73 16.69 1.02 13.03
C ARG A 73 15.21 1.08 12.71
N LEU A 74 14.83 1.66 11.57
CA LEU A 74 13.43 1.76 11.15
C LEU A 74 12.81 0.37 10.93
N GLU A 75 13.54 -0.55 10.31
CA GLU A 75 13.14 -1.96 10.18
C GLU A 75 12.92 -2.60 11.54
N SER A 76 13.86 -2.42 12.48
CA SER A 76 13.72 -2.96 13.85
C SER A 76 12.48 -2.43 14.57
N LEU A 77 12.18 -1.13 14.43
CA LEU A 77 10.97 -0.52 15.00
C LEU A 77 9.70 -1.06 14.35
N LEU A 78 9.68 -1.21 13.03
CA LEU A 78 8.56 -1.79 12.30
C LEU A 78 8.29 -3.24 12.76
N HIS A 79 9.33 -4.06 12.88
CA HIS A 79 9.20 -5.43 13.35
C HIS A 79 8.72 -5.51 14.80
N LEU A 80 9.18 -4.61 15.67
CA LEU A 80 8.68 -4.55 17.04
C LEU A 80 7.18 -4.25 17.07
N SER A 81 6.72 -3.25 16.32
CA SER A 81 5.30 -2.88 16.27
C SER A 81 4.43 -3.96 15.63
N LEU A 82 4.93 -4.70 14.65
CA LEU A 82 4.23 -5.88 14.12
C LEU A 82 4.06 -6.95 15.19
N GLN A 83 5.07 -7.19 16.03
CA GLN A 83 5.03 -8.23 17.07
C GLN A 83 4.09 -7.89 18.23
N THR A 84 3.94 -6.61 18.57
CA THR A 84 3.04 -6.14 19.65
C THR A 84 1.59 -6.04 19.21
N SER A 85 1.34 -5.99 17.90
CA SER A 85 0.01 -5.83 17.31
C SER A 85 -0.75 -7.14 17.07
N THR A 86 -2.00 -7.01 16.62
CA THR A 86 -2.83 -8.11 16.12
C THR A 86 -2.25 -8.78 14.86
N CYS A 87 -1.40 -8.07 14.10
CA CYS A 87 -0.67 -8.61 12.95
C CYS A 87 0.39 -9.66 13.33
N SER A 88 0.67 -9.84 14.62
CA SER A 88 1.56 -10.90 15.11
C SER A 88 1.07 -12.31 14.76
N SER A 89 -0.25 -12.46 14.55
CA SER A 89 -0.90 -13.70 14.15
C SER A 89 -0.77 -14.05 12.66
N ASP A 90 -0.35 -13.09 11.82
CA ASP A 90 -0.17 -13.32 10.38
C ASP A 90 1.05 -14.24 10.13
N PRO A 91 0.87 -15.39 9.45
CA PRO A 91 1.95 -16.31 9.10
C PRO A 91 3.03 -15.70 8.19
N TYR A 92 2.70 -14.64 7.45
CA TYR A 92 3.51 -14.04 6.40
C TYR A 92 4.07 -12.65 6.75
N LYS A 93 4.02 -12.27 8.03
CA LYS A 93 4.53 -10.98 8.53
C LYS A 93 6.02 -10.76 8.27
N ASP A 94 6.82 -11.84 8.23
CA ASP A 94 8.28 -11.75 8.03
C ASP A 94 8.66 -11.36 6.60
N ASP A 95 7.71 -11.44 5.65
CA ASP A 95 7.92 -10.99 4.29
C ASP A 95 7.70 -9.46 4.13
N LEU A 96 7.22 -8.76 5.18
CA LEU A 96 7.11 -7.31 5.17
C LEU A 96 8.47 -6.66 5.43
N LEU A 97 8.84 -5.75 4.54
CA LEU A 97 10.07 -4.97 4.58
C LEU A 97 9.75 -3.47 4.47
N CYS A 98 10.74 -2.62 4.69
CA CYS A 98 10.59 -1.20 4.42
C CYS A 98 11.84 -0.60 3.78
N PHE A 99 11.64 0.46 3.00
CA PHE A 99 12.72 1.19 2.34
C PHE A 99 12.35 2.67 2.20
N LEU A 100 13.32 3.48 1.82
CA LEU A 100 13.10 4.88 1.46
C LEU A 100 13.06 5.02 -0.06
N SER A 101 11.91 5.44 -0.57
CA SER A 101 11.76 5.79 -1.98
C SER A 101 12.65 7.01 -2.30
N PRO A 102 13.34 7.02 -3.45
CA PRO A 102 14.20 8.14 -3.83
C PRO A 102 13.41 9.43 -4.10
N ASN A 103 12.14 9.30 -4.52
CA ASN A 103 11.27 10.41 -4.87
C ASN A 103 10.09 10.48 -3.89
N ASN A 104 9.60 11.69 -3.62
CA ASN A 104 8.31 11.84 -2.94
C ASN A 104 7.16 11.30 -3.83
N LEU A 105 5.98 11.08 -3.25
CA LEU A 105 4.85 10.48 -3.97
C LEU A 105 4.41 11.31 -5.17
N ILE A 106 4.38 12.64 -5.04
CA ILE A 106 3.95 13.57 -6.10
C ILE A 106 4.89 13.47 -7.30
N SER A 107 6.20 13.59 -7.07
CA SER A 107 7.22 13.47 -8.13
C SER A 107 7.25 12.08 -8.75
N GLN A 108 6.94 11.02 -7.99
CA GLN A 108 6.75 9.68 -8.55
C GLN A 108 5.54 9.64 -9.49
N MET A 109 4.41 10.24 -9.11
CA MET A 109 3.20 10.31 -9.93
C MET A 109 3.41 11.16 -11.19
N GLU A 110 4.07 12.31 -11.09
CA GLU A 110 4.42 13.17 -12.22
C GLU A 110 5.32 12.42 -13.23
N ALA A 111 6.35 11.73 -12.74
CA ALA A 111 7.24 10.94 -13.60
C ALA A 111 6.53 9.74 -14.26
N ILE A 112 5.48 9.18 -13.64
CA ILE A 112 4.64 8.15 -14.26
C ILE A 112 3.74 8.78 -15.33
N HIS A 113 3.12 9.93 -15.04
CA HIS A 113 2.27 10.66 -15.97
C HIS A 113 3.02 11.08 -17.23
N GLU A 114 4.23 11.65 -17.09
CA GLU A 114 5.07 12.04 -18.22
C GLU A 114 5.48 10.85 -19.10
N ARG A 115 5.75 9.70 -18.48
CA ARG A 115 6.05 8.45 -19.20
C ARG A 115 4.82 7.88 -19.91
N ALA A 116 3.63 8.02 -19.33
CA ALA A 116 2.40 7.60 -20.00
C ALA A 116 2.09 8.46 -21.25
N GLN A 117 2.47 9.74 -21.23
CA GLN A 117 2.30 10.66 -22.37
C GLN A 117 3.35 10.44 -23.48
N LYS A 118 4.56 10.00 -23.14
CA LYS A 118 5.62 9.66 -24.11
C LYS A 118 5.45 8.19 -24.53
N GLY A 119 4.93 7.96 -25.73
CA GLY A 119 4.57 6.62 -26.23
C GLY A 119 5.68 5.54 -26.16
N PRO A 120 5.34 4.26 -26.43
CA PRO A 120 6.13 3.08 -26.03
C PRO A 120 7.54 2.90 -26.62
N ARG A 121 8.03 3.82 -27.46
CA ARG A 121 9.27 3.63 -28.24
C ARG A 121 10.56 3.96 -27.48
N ASP A 122 10.48 4.60 -26.31
CA ASP A 122 11.65 4.97 -25.51
C ASP A 122 11.74 4.20 -24.16
N SER A 123 10.87 3.19 -23.95
CA SER A 123 10.65 2.56 -22.64
C SER A 123 11.72 1.58 -22.16
N LEU A 124 12.87 1.47 -22.84
CA LEU A 124 13.97 0.58 -22.46
C LEU A 124 15.15 1.32 -21.80
N THR A 125 14.88 2.33 -20.99
CA THR A 125 15.85 2.75 -19.97
C THR A 125 15.44 2.15 -18.64
N THR A 126 16.02 0.98 -18.38
CA THR A 126 16.43 0.47 -17.08
C THR A 126 16.34 1.54 -16.00
N PHE A 127 15.69 1.22 -14.87
CA PHE A 127 15.83 1.96 -13.62
C PHE A 127 17.32 2.25 -13.40
N SER A 128 17.78 3.43 -13.83
CA SER A 128 19.14 3.84 -13.60
C SER A 128 19.18 4.12 -12.11
N SER A 129 19.80 3.21 -11.39
CA SER A 129 20.27 3.35 -10.01
C SER A 129 21.31 4.48 -9.98
N THR A 130 20.89 5.70 -10.33
CA THR A 130 21.70 6.90 -10.20
C THR A 130 21.79 7.17 -8.72
N SER A 131 22.96 6.84 -8.15
CA SER A 131 23.55 7.38 -6.93
C SER A 131 22.53 8.11 -6.04
N MET A 132 22.04 7.40 -5.02
CA MET A 132 21.12 7.87 -3.99
C MET A 132 21.58 9.22 -3.42
N LYS A 133 21.12 10.31 -4.02
CA LYS A 133 20.96 11.59 -3.35
C LYS A 133 19.48 11.68 -3.06
N HIS A 134 19.06 11.21 -1.89
CA HIS A 134 17.71 11.54 -1.46
C HIS A 134 17.63 13.07 -1.47
N PRO A 135 16.60 13.70 -2.07
CA PRO A 135 16.54 15.15 -2.19
C PRO A 135 16.38 15.91 -0.86
N GLY A 136 16.84 15.35 0.26
CA GLY A 136 16.71 15.96 1.57
C GLY A 136 15.28 15.93 2.10
N TYR A 137 14.41 15.09 1.53
CA TYR A 137 13.06 14.91 2.02
C TYR A 137 13.06 14.35 3.44
N LYS A 138 11.96 14.59 4.15
CA LYS A 138 11.74 13.95 5.45
C LYS A 138 11.47 12.47 5.23
N VAL A 139 11.85 11.65 6.20
CA VAL A 139 11.62 10.21 6.17
C VAL A 139 10.13 9.90 5.98
N ILE A 140 9.24 10.67 6.61
CA ILE A 140 7.79 10.52 6.45
C ILE A 140 7.30 10.58 5.00
N ASP A 141 7.97 11.37 4.14
CA ASP A 141 7.58 11.52 2.73
C ASP A 141 8.17 10.42 1.84
N ALA A 142 9.26 9.79 2.28
CA ALA A 142 10.01 8.78 1.53
C ALA A 142 9.71 7.33 1.98
N PHE A 143 9.20 7.15 3.21
CA PHE A 143 8.92 5.84 3.78
C PHE A 143 7.95 5.03 2.91
N THR A 144 8.35 3.81 2.56
CA THR A 144 7.57 2.90 1.71
C THR A 144 7.73 1.48 2.25
N LEU A 145 6.64 0.71 2.23
CA LEU A 145 6.67 -0.71 2.54
C LEU A 145 7.07 -1.53 1.30
N ASP A 146 7.75 -2.63 1.51
CA ASP A 146 8.01 -3.64 0.49
C ASP A 146 7.56 -5.01 0.97
N TYR A 147 7.33 -5.93 0.04
CA TYR A 147 6.82 -7.25 0.36
C TYR A 147 7.52 -8.32 -0.45
N LYS A 148 8.17 -9.25 0.25
CA LYS A 148 8.94 -10.31 -0.35
C LYS A 148 8.02 -11.41 -0.87
N VAL A 149 7.76 -11.40 -2.18
CA VAL A 149 7.01 -12.46 -2.85
C VAL A 149 7.97 -13.49 -3.43
N LYS A 150 7.84 -14.75 -3.02
CA LYS A 150 8.60 -15.86 -3.61
C LYS A 150 7.95 -16.31 -4.91
N TRP A 151 8.76 -16.82 -5.84
CA TRP A 151 8.23 -17.62 -6.94
C TRP A 151 7.50 -18.84 -6.37
N PRO A 152 6.30 -19.20 -6.84
CA PRO A 152 5.63 -18.76 -8.08
C PRO A 152 4.68 -17.56 -7.94
N LEU A 153 4.33 -17.15 -6.72
CA LEU A 153 3.33 -16.09 -6.45
C LEU A 153 3.69 -14.73 -7.06
N ALA A 154 4.97 -14.49 -7.35
CA ALA A 154 5.44 -13.29 -8.02
C ALA A 154 4.85 -13.11 -9.43
N LEU A 155 4.28 -14.17 -10.03
CA LEU A 155 3.52 -14.07 -11.27
C LEU A 155 2.20 -13.34 -11.07
N VAL A 156 1.53 -13.57 -9.93
CA VAL A 156 0.26 -12.91 -9.57
C VAL A 156 0.53 -11.56 -8.92
N ILE A 157 1.32 -11.56 -7.85
CA ILE A 157 1.75 -10.34 -7.15
C ILE A 157 3.01 -9.81 -7.84
N SER A 158 2.81 -9.27 -9.03
CA SER A 158 3.89 -8.71 -9.84
C SER A 158 4.50 -7.46 -9.20
N CYS A 159 5.73 -7.12 -9.60
CA CYS A 159 6.37 -5.86 -9.17
C CYS A 159 5.52 -4.63 -9.54
N GLY A 160 4.77 -4.69 -10.65
CA GLY A 160 3.86 -3.63 -11.06
C GLY A 160 2.68 -3.49 -10.10
N ALA A 161 2.06 -4.60 -9.70
CA ALA A 161 0.99 -4.61 -8.70
C ALA A 161 1.49 -4.10 -7.33
N LEU A 162 2.67 -4.55 -6.91
CA LEU A 162 3.29 -4.10 -5.66
C LEU A 162 3.59 -2.60 -5.67
N THR A 163 4.03 -2.05 -6.80
CA THR A 163 4.24 -0.60 -6.95
C THR A 163 2.92 0.18 -6.77
N LYS A 164 1.80 -0.33 -7.28
CA LYS A 164 0.48 0.31 -7.07
C LYS A 164 0.09 0.27 -5.59
N TYR A 165 0.25 -0.87 -4.92
CA TYR A 165 0.03 -0.98 -3.47
C TYR A 165 0.90 -0.01 -2.67
N GLN A 166 2.18 0.12 -3.03
CA GLN A 166 3.11 1.07 -2.41
C GLN A 166 2.63 2.51 -2.55
N MET A 167 2.11 2.91 -3.72
CA MET A 167 1.59 4.26 -3.93
C MET A 167 0.36 4.55 -3.08
N VAL A 168 -0.59 3.60 -3.04
CA VAL A 168 -1.78 3.69 -2.15
C VAL A 168 -1.33 3.82 -0.70
N PHE A 169 -0.46 2.92 -0.24
CA PHE A 169 0.09 2.92 1.11
C PHE A 169 0.71 4.27 1.48
N ARG A 170 1.60 4.81 0.64
CA ARG A 170 2.28 6.09 0.92
C ARG A 170 1.29 7.24 1.10
N HIS A 171 0.22 7.27 0.31
CA HIS A 171 -0.82 8.29 0.45
C HIS A 171 -1.60 8.16 1.76
N LEU A 172 -2.05 6.95 2.08
CA LEU A 172 -2.81 6.66 3.30
C LEU A 172 -1.95 6.92 4.56
N PHE A 173 -0.69 6.49 4.55
CA PHE A 173 0.25 6.67 5.63
C PHE A 173 0.50 8.16 5.91
N PHE A 174 0.69 8.98 4.86
CA PHE A 174 0.81 10.42 5.00
C PHE A 174 -0.46 11.06 5.57
N CYS A 175 -1.64 10.64 5.11
CA CYS A 175 -2.91 11.13 5.64
C CYS A 175 -3.09 10.80 7.12
N LYS A 176 -2.67 9.61 7.56
CA LYS A 176 -2.66 9.22 8.97
C LYS A 176 -1.65 10.03 9.80
N HIS A 177 -0.49 10.32 9.25
CA HIS A 177 0.48 11.22 9.90
C HIS A 177 -0.09 12.63 10.11
N VAL A 178 -0.77 13.20 9.12
CA VAL A 178 -1.40 14.53 9.23
C VAL A 178 -2.52 14.52 10.27
N GLU A 179 -3.37 13.48 10.28
CA GLU A 179 -4.42 13.29 11.28
C GLU A 179 -3.82 13.30 12.71
N ARG A 180 -2.78 12.50 12.93
CA ARG A 180 -2.07 12.43 14.21
C ARG A 180 -1.51 13.79 14.64
N ARG A 181 -0.89 14.54 13.71
CA ARG A 181 -0.34 15.86 14.04
C ARG A 181 -1.39 16.88 14.43
N LEU A 182 -2.60 16.79 13.86
CA LEU A 182 -3.73 17.62 14.27
C LEU A 182 -4.27 17.23 15.66
N CYS A 183 -4.20 15.96 16.05
CA CYS A 183 -4.50 15.48 17.40
C CYS A 183 -3.45 15.96 18.41
N ASP A 184 -2.17 15.92 18.07
CA ASP A 184 -1.11 16.42 18.97
C ASP A 184 -1.20 17.93 19.18
N ALA A 185 -1.54 18.67 18.11
CA ALA A 185 -1.84 20.11 18.23
C ALA A 185 -3.04 20.36 19.16
N TRP A 186 -4.04 19.47 19.19
CA TRP A 186 -5.15 19.57 20.12
C TRP A 186 -4.72 19.32 21.57
N LEU A 187 -3.86 18.33 21.82
CA LEU A 187 -3.30 18.08 23.15
C LEU A 187 -2.52 19.31 23.66
N ASN A 188 -1.69 19.92 22.81
CA ASN A 188 -0.97 21.16 23.14
C ASN A 188 -1.93 22.32 23.42
N HIS A 189 -3.03 22.44 22.67
CA HIS A 189 -4.05 23.44 22.96
C HIS A 189 -4.74 23.20 24.31
N GLN A 190 -4.96 21.94 24.69
CA GLN A 190 -5.56 21.58 25.97
C GLN A 190 -4.69 22.03 27.15
N THR A 191 -3.36 21.89 27.06
CA THR A 191 -2.44 22.32 28.13
C THR A 191 -2.39 23.84 28.30
N THR A 192 -2.63 24.60 27.22
CA THR A 192 -2.70 26.08 27.28
C THR A 192 -4.00 26.64 27.84
N LYS A 193 -5.01 25.80 28.12
CA LYS A 193 -6.33 26.28 28.59
C LYS A 193 -6.27 26.99 29.94
N GLU A 194 -5.30 26.64 30.78
CA GLU A 194 -5.09 27.24 32.11
C GLU A 194 -4.41 28.63 32.05
N LEU A 195 -3.83 29.00 30.91
CA LEU A 195 -3.06 30.24 30.76
C LEU A 195 -3.90 31.47 30.42
N SER A 196 -5.24 31.37 30.45
CA SER A 196 -6.18 32.43 30.05
C SER A 196 -6.00 32.96 28.61
N LEU A 197 -5.22 32.28 27.76
CA LEU A 197 -4.93 32.66 26.36
C LEU A 197 -6.05 32.33 25.35
N ARG A 198 -7.27 32.07 25.84
CA ARG A 198 -8.37 31.58 24.99
C ARG A 198 -8.84 32.60 23.96
N SER A 199 -8.77 33.90 24.26
CA SER A 199 -9.17 34.96 23.33
C SER A 199 -8.28 34.97 22.09
N ASP A 200 -6.97 34.78 22.29
CA ASP A 200 -5.95 34.95 21.25
C ASP A 200 -5.77 33.66 20.45
N LEU A 201 -5.93 32.50 21.11
CA LEU A 201 -5.82 31.18 20.48
C LEU A 201 -7.15 30.66 19.89
N GLY A 202 -8.26 31.36 20.11
CA GLY A 202 -9.59 30.97 19.61
C GLY A 202 -9.62 30.68 18.11
N PRO A 203 -9.07 31.56 17.23
CA PRO A 203 -8.98 31.29 15.79
C PRO A 203 -8.18 30.02 15.46
N SER A 204 -7.08 29.76 16.17
CA SER A 204 -6.27 28.54 16.00
C SER A 204 -7.06 27.29 16.38
N PHE A 205 -7.83 27.32 17.46
CA PHE A 205 -8.68 26.21 17.88
C PHE A 205 -9.73 25.87 16.83
N CYS A 206 -10.40 26.89 16.28
CA CYS A 206 -11.40 26.73 15.23
C CYS A 206 -10.78 26.19 13.93
N LEU A 207 -9.64 26.73 13.50
CA LEU A 207 -8.95 26.25 12.30
C LEU A 207 -8.53 24.79 12.44
N ARG A 208 -7.86 24.43 13.54
CA ARG A 208 -7.46 23.04 13.83
C ARG A 208 -8.66 22.10 13.83
N GLN A 209 -9.78 22.49 14.44
CA GLN A 209 -10.99 21.64 14.46
C GLN A 209 -11.54 21.41 13.04
N ARG A 210 -11.56 22.45 12.20
CA ARG A 210 -12.00 22.32 10.79
C ARG A 210 -11.05 21.42 9.99
N MET A 211 -9.75 21.59 10.15
CA MET A 211 -8.74 20.74 9.49
C MET A 211 -8.85 19.28 9.93
N LEU A 212 -9.00 19.02 11.24
CA LEU A 212 -9.14 17.67 11.77
C LEU A 212 -10.41 17.00 11.26
N HIS A 213 -11.53 17.72 11.29
CA HIS A 213 -12.78 17.19 10.76
C HIS A 213 -12.68 16.86 9.27
N PHE A 214 -12.08 17.74 8.46
CA PHE A 214 -11.83 17.46 7.05
C PHE A 214 -10.95 16.21 6.88
N GLN A 215 -9.83 16.13 7.59
CA GLN A 215 -8.89 15.02 7.47
C GLN A 215 -9.51 13.68 7.84
N GLN A 216 -10.30 13.64 8.91
CA GLN A 216 -10.99 12.43 9.35
C GLN A 216 -12.04 11.96 8.34
N ASN A 217 -12.84 12.87 7.79
CA ASN A 217 -13.79 12.53 6.73
C ASN A 217 -13.09 12.07 5.45
N PHE A 218 -11.96 12.69 5.10
CA PHE A 218 -11.19 12.32 3.91
C PHE A 218 -10.60 10.91 4.04
N VAL A 219 -9.99 10.60 5.18
CA VAL A 219 -9.50 9.24 5.48
C VAL A 219 -10.65 8.23 5.52
N TYR A 220 -11.79 8.60 6.10
CA TYR A 220 -12.98 7.75 6.12
C TYR A 220 -13.47 7.41 4.71
N TYR A 221 -13.59 8.42 3.84
CA TYR A 221 -13.98 8.23 2.44
C TYR A 221 -13.02 7.28 1.71
N MET A 222 -11.71 7.51 1.79
CA MET A 222 -10.73 6.65 1.11
C MET A 222 -10.81 5.20 1.60
N MET A 223 -10.91 4.98 2.92
CA MET A 223 -10.92 3.62 3.47
C MET A 223 -12.24 2.89 3.25
N PHE A 224 -13.38 3.53 3.54
CA PHE A 224 -14.68 2.87 3.62
C PHE A 224 -15.55 3.02 2.37
N GLU A 225 -15.39 4.09 1.60
CA GLU A 225 -16.18 4.30 0.37
C GLU A 225 -15.41 3.86 -0.88
N VAL A 226 -14.08 3.92 -0.85
CA VAL A 226 -13.23 3.53 -2.00
C VAL A 226 -12.61 2.15 -1.79
N ILE A 227 -11.76 1.96 -0.79
CA ILE A 227 -10.94 0.73 -0.68
C ILE A 227 -11.78 -0.47 -0.24
N SER A 228 -12.56 -0.35 0.84
CA SER A 228 -13.30 -1.46 1.45
C SER A 228 -14.32 -2.12 0.51
N PRO A 229 -15.17 -1.37 -0.22
CA PRO A 229 -16.15 -1.98 -1.14
C PRO A 229 -15.47 -2.68 -2.31
N ARG A 230 -14.40 -2.07 -2.86
CA ARG A 230 -13.64 -2.64 -3.98
C ARG A 230 -12.91 -3.92 -3.59
N TRP A 231 -12.36 -3.96 -2.37
CA TRP A 231 -11.77 -5.18 -1.83
C TRP A 231 -12.81 -6.29 -1.68
N HIS A 232 -14.02 -5.97 -1.19
CA HIS A 232 -15.10 -6.93 -1.05
C HIS A 232 -15.54 -7.52 -2.38
N ASP A 233 -15.67 -6.67 -3.41
CA ASP A 233 -16.02 -7.13 -4.76
C ASP A 233 -14.89 -7.99 -5.36
N PHE A 234 -13.63 -7.59 -5.20
CA PHE A 234 -12.46 -8.38 -5.59
C PHE A 234 -12.44 -9.75 -4.90
N GLN A 235 -12.69 -9.81 -3.59
CA GLN A 235 -12.70 -11.06 -2.84
C GLN A 235 -13.81 -12.02 -3.31
N LYS A 236 -14.99 -11.49 -3.69
CA LYS A 236 -16.04 -12.30 -4.31
C LYS A 236 -15.62 -12.83 -5.67
N GLN A 237 -15.07 -11.96 -6.53
CA GLN A 237 -14.59 -12.36 -7.86
C GLN A 237 -13.53 -13.46 -7.76
N LEU A 238 -12.60 -13.35 -6.81
CA LEU A 238 -11.55 -14.34 -6.58
C LEU A 238 -12.11 -15.75 -6.27
N THR A 239 -13.33 -15.85 -5.71
CA THR A 239 -13.98 -17.15 -5.47
C THR A 239 -14.70 -17.73 -6.69
N THR A 240 -14.98 -16.91 -7.70
CA THR A 240 -15.72 -17.31 -8.91
C THR A 240 -14.84 -17.54 -10.13
N VAL A 241 -13.55 -17.19 -10.03
CA VAL A 241 -12.58 -17.26 -11.13
C VAL A 241 -12.21 -18.70 -11.48
N GLU A 242 -12.07 -18.99 -12.77
CA GLU A 242 -11.71 -20.32 -13.31
C GLU A 242 -10.27 -20.40 -13.83
N THR A 243 -9.64 -19.26 -14.16
CA THR A 243 -8.27 -19.21 -14.69
C THR A 243 -7.37 -18.26 -13.90
N VAL A 244 -6.05 -18.47 -13.99
CA VAL A 244 -5.08 -17.56 -13.36
C VAL A 244 -5.07 -16.19 -14.02
N ASP A 245 -5.35 -16.12 -15.33
CA ASP A 245 -5.42 -14.85 -16.05
C ASP A 245 -6.56 -13.99 -15.53
N ASP A 246 -7.73 -14.58 -15.22
CA ASP A 246 -8.82 -13.83 -14.59
C ASP A 246 -8.42 -13.28 -13.20
N ILE A 247 -7.59 -14.00 -12.43
CA ILE A 247 -7.05 -13.48 -11.15
C ILE A 247 -6.22 -12.23 -11.40
N LEU A 248 -5.34 -12.27 -12.42
CA LEU A 248 -4.47 -11.14 -12.77
C LEU A 248 -5.30 -9.92 -13.19
N ASP A 249 -6.34 -10.14 -13.98
CA ASP A 249 -7.23 -9.09 -14.48
C ASP A 249 -8.05 -8.48 -13.34
N CYS A 250 -8.71 -9.29 -12.51
CA CYS A 250 -9.47 -8.82 -11.35
C CYS A 250 -8.58 -8.06 -10.35
N HIS A 251 -7.37 -8.56 -10.09
CA HIS A 251 -6.41 -7.91 -9.19
C HIS A 251 -5.90 -6.58 -9.77
N GLY A 252 -5.60 -6.57 -11.07
CA GLY A 252 -5.20 -5.38 -11.81
C GLY A 252 -6.29 -4.31 -11.80
N GLU A 253 -7.54 -4.69 -12.08
CA GLU A 253 -8.69 -3.81 -12.07
C GLU A 253 -8.93 -3.21 -10.68
N PHE A 254 -8.90 -4.04 -9.62
CA PHE A 254 -9.00 -3.57 -8.24
C PHE A 254 -7.98 -2.47 -7.92
N LEU A 255 -6.72 -2.70 -8.27
CA LEU A 255 -5.64 -1.74 -8.02
C LEU A 255 -5.78 -0.48 -8.86
N ASP A 256 -6.20 -0.59 -10.12
CA ASP A 256 -6.40 0.57 -10.99
C ASP A 256 -7.57 1.42 -10.55
N ILE A 257 -8.64 0.83 -10.03
CA ILE A 257 -9.76 1.58 -9.46
C ILE A 257 -9.33 2.30 -8.18
N CYS A 258 -8.55 1.66 -7.31
CA CYS A 258 -8.05 2.30 -6.08
C CYS A 258 -7.10 3.49 -6.34
N MET A 259 -6.47 3.54 -7.52
CA MET A 259 -5.51 4.59 -7.92
C MET A 259 -6.13 5.74 -8.72
N LYS A 260 -7.37 5.60 -9.20
CA LYS A 260 -8.10 6.61 -9.98
C LYS A 260 -8.80 7.62 -9.07
#